data_AF-A0A812YHX9-F1
#
_entry.id   AF-A0A812YHX9-F1
#
_cell.length_a   1.000
_cell.length_b   1.000
_cell.length_c   1.000
_cell.angle_alpha   90.00
_cell.angle_beta   90.00
_cell.angle_gamma   90.00
#
_symmetry.space_group_name_H-M   'P 1'
#
loop_
_entity.id
_entity.type
_entity.pdbx_description
1 polymer ?
#
loop_
_entity_poly.entity_id
_entity_poly.type
_entity_poly.pdbx_seq_one_letter_code
_entity_poly.pdbx_strand_id
1 'polypeptide(L)'
;MQCDELCRALHRTVQYRLPCGTRVLVTSDSDECEAELRLMLESPGLLGLDAEWADARGKVALLQLASRSRGCLLIRMPMLETLPAGLAELLLREDFLKLGVGIAQDLRLLAEQFGLQSRGAVDLQPLAVRHDEGEGGLGLGALCWAMLRKKLDKRIELRRSDWTGLLSDEQVQYAACDAFVAVEIMEEMHSRHCAPPTTIREWCSDLIDKLPKGGLQPRRTGPKKPPKAVVHAPKRQTLLYGGIKLLSPKGLHLANVSHAKAAWYVKMGLAHNVEGTSEEELSTVKLNFEPKGVGHAGDAFYLQVMENQCVGCGAKDHLVRFSIVPHVFRALLPRRFKEHSSHDIVLLCHSCYIPASTASQNRRQRLLADAGQRDASAPGAKGRFRVDEGKLRARGAAAALRHALPSEVREEKEAILRDFLGKRPGAALMKEEVEQIRVLDVKEAVEGYVSPEVACATHLRITEACTEDAESSEARCFQFVLDWRQTFLDSVKPQYLPGGWDLHRSIRKHDDLFGVGQVGPAAEVLTLDSDLALLEEASLSVTLREALSGKNLSIRAAFDIFDTDKNGSLVGCSESYCQRACTERIMGHGGDLGCAVSPRAARDLRRPGGPVLRSHG
;
A
#
# COMPACT_ATOMS: atom_id res chain seq x y z
N MET A 1 37.94 6.60 19.86
CA MET A 1 36.78 6.90 20.73
C MET A 1 36.30 8.35 20.65
N GLN A 2 37.14 9.38 20.44
CA GLN A 2 36.68 10.78 20.38
C GLN A 2 35.98 11.22 19.08
N CYS A 3 36.28 10.60 17.93
CA CYS A 3 35.65 10.98 16.65
C CYS A 3 34.17 10.52 16.57
N ASP A 4 33.85 9.41 17.24
CA ASP A 4 32.53 8.78 17.22
C ASP A 4 31.51 9.50 18.11
N GLU A 5 31.97 10.10 19.21
CA GLU A 5 31.18 11.03 20.04
C GLU A 5 31.01 12.38 19.37
N LEU A 6 32.02 12.90 18.67
CA LEU A 6 31.87 14.12 17.86
C LEU A 6 30.87 13.91 16.72
N CYS A 7 30.91 12.77 16.04
CA CYS A 7 29.97 12.45 14.96
C CYS A 7 28.53 12.24 15.48
N ARG A 8 28.37 11.60 16.66
CA ARG A 8 27.06 11.50 17.34
C ARG A 8 26.55 12.84 17.90
N ALA A 9 27.44 13.75 18.31
CA ALA A 9 27.09 15.10 18.75
C ALA A 9 26.73 16.02 17.56
N LEU A 10 27.44 15.89 16.43
CA LEU A 10 27.17 16.59 15.16
C LEU A 10 25.91 16.07 14.43
N HIS A 11 25.42 14.88 14.78
CA HIS A 11 24.23 14.26 14.17
C HIS A 11 23.03 14.15 15.11
N ARG A 12 23.00 14.93 16.21
CA ARG A 12 21.72 15.20 16.88
C ARG A 12 20.84 15.92 15.88
N THR A 13 19.90 15.18 15.28
CA THR A 13 18.98 15.79 14.32
C THR A 13 18.13 16.80 15.07
N VAL A 14 18.29 18.07 14.73
CA VAL A 14 17.49 19.15 15.32
C VAL A 14 16.12 19.12 14.64
N GLN A 15 15.06 18.93 15.44
CA GLN A 15 13.70 19.11 14.95
C GLN A 15 13.51 20.57 14.55
N TYR A 16 12.92 20.79 13.38
CA TYR A 16 12.55 22.12 12.95
C TYR A 16 11.53 22.70 13.93
N ARG A 17 11.78 23.94 14.33
CA ARG A 17 10.86 24.78 15.10
C ARG A 17 10.90 26.15 14.47
N LEU A 18 9.79 26.89 14.61
CA LEU A 18 9.73 28.28 14.20
C LEU A 18 10.85 29.08 14.87
N PRO A 19 11.40 30.10 14.18
CA PRO A 19 12.32 31.04 14.80
C PRO A 19 11.75 31.63 16.09
N CYS A 20 12.64 31.93 17.04
CA CYS A 20 12.25 32.54 18.31
C CYS A 20 11.54 33.88 18.06
N GLY A 21 10.36 34.08 18.66
CA GLY A 21 9.56 35.29 18.50
C GLY A 21 8.64 35.29 17.28
N THR A 22 8.62 34.23 16.46
CA THR A 22 7.62 34.10 15.39
C THR A 22 6.22 34.01 16.00
N ARG A 23 5.37 35.01 15.69
CA ARG A 23 3.97 35.03 16.09
C ARG A 23 3.18 33.96 15.33
N VAL A 24 2.32 33.24 16.03
CA VAL A 24 1.34 32.33 15.44
C VAL A 24 -0.04 32.74 15.94
N LEU A 25 -0.94 33.06 15.02
CA LEU A 25 -2.34 33.34 15.33
C LEU A 25 -3.22 32.28 14.68
N VAL A 26 -4.14 31.72 15.46
CA VAL A 26 -5.23 30.87 14.97
C VAL A 26 -6.50 31.66 15.07
N THR A 27 -7.26 31.77 13.98
CA THR A 27 -8.52 32.50 14.00
C THR A 27 -9.61 31.78 13.21
N SER A 28 -10.83 31.88 13.72
CA SER A 28 -12.07 31.54 13.03
C SER A 28 -12.99 32.75 12.88
N ASP A 29 -12.56 33.91 13.37
CA ASP A 29 -13.33 35.14 13.35
C ASP A 29 -13.01 35.93 12.08
N SER A 30 -14.05 36.36 11.35
CA SER A 30 -13.88 37.03 10.07
C SER A 30 -13.19 38.39 10.19
N ASP A 31 -13.48 39.15 11.26
CA ASP A 31 -12.97 40.51 11.44
C ASP A 31 -11.52 40.49 11.96
N GLU A 32 -11.19 39.60 12.89
CA GLU A 32 -9.82 39.35 13.33
C GLU A 32 -8.96 38.86 12.16
N CYS A 33 -9.50 37.93 11.35
CA CYS A 33 -8.81 37.46 10.16
C CYS A 33 -8.55 38.59 9.16
N GLU A 34 -9.55 39.43 8.88
CA GLU A 34 -9.40 40.58 7.99
C GLU A 34 -8.35 41.57 8.51
N ALA A 35 -8.39 41.92 9.80
CA ALA A 35 -7.41 42.83 10.40
C ALA A 35 -5.96 42.33 10.25
N GLU A 36 -5.74 41.03 10.44
CA GLU A 36 -4.41 40.42 10.30
C GLU A 36 -3.95 40.32 8.85
N LEU A 37 -4.88 40.04 7.93
CA LEU A 37 -4.59 40.06 6.50
C LEU A 37 -4.22 41.47 6.02
N ARG A 38 -4.86 42.51 6.56
CA ARG A 38 -4.48 43.92 6.29
C ARG A 38 -3.05 44.22 6.72
N LEU A 39 -2.64 43.74 7.90
CA LEU A 39 -1.26 43.88 8.35
C LEU A 39 -0.27 43.10 7.46
N MET A 40 -0.64 41.91 6.98
CA MET A 40 0.18 41.16 6.02
C MET A 40 0.34 41.88 4.69
N LEU A 41 -0.72 42.52 4.17
CA LEU A 41 -0.71 43.26 2.91
C LEU A 41 0.27 44.45 2.90
N GLU A 42 0.63 45.00 4.06
CA GLU A 42 1.59 46.11 4.21
C GLU A 42 3.05 45.70 3.92
N SER A 43 3.37 44.41 3.84
CA SER A 43 4.75 43.92 3.68
C SER A 43 4.87 42.84 2.60
N PRO A 44 4.89 43.25 1.32
CA PRO A 44 4.97 42.34 0.18
C PRO A 44 6.29 41.56 0.16
N GLY A 45 6.27 40.34 -0.37
CA GLY A 45 7.46 39.50 -0.44
C GLY A 45 7.14 38.01 -0.55
N LEU A 46 7.82 37.20 0.26
CA LEU A 46 7.61 35.75 0.29
C LEU A 46 6.48 35.40 1.26
N LEU A 47 5.59 34.52 0.82
CA LEU A 47 4.47 34.02 1.58
C LEU A 47 4.42 32.50 1.49
N GLY A 48 4.71 31.81 2.59
CA GLY A 48 4.47 30.39 2.71
C GLY A 48 2.97 30.11 2.75
N LEU A 49 2.52 29.11 1.98
CA LEU A 49 1.13 28.69 1.92
C LEU A 49 1.05 27.17 2.01
N ASP A 50 0.16 26.70 2.88
CA ASP A 50 -0.20 25.29 2.98
C ASP A 50 -1.70 25.17 3.33
N ALA A 51 -2.26 23.96 3.27
CA ALA A 51 -3.60 23.71 3.79
C ALA A 51 -3.76 22.31 4.42
N GLU A 52 -4.53 22.24 5.51
CA GLU A 52 -4.95 20.97 6.12
C GLU A 52 -6.44 20.70 5.86
N TRP A 53 -6.78 19.42 5.69
CA TRP A 53 -8.09 19.02 5.16
C TRP A 53 -8.88 18.16 6.15
N ALA A 54 -10.20 18.31 6.14
CA ALA A 54 -11.14 17.56 6.96
C ALA A 54 -11.24 16.08 6.57
N ASP A 55 -11.04 15.77 5.29
CA ASP A 55 -11.21 14.42 4.76
C ASP A 55 -10.36 14.13 3.53
N ALA A 56 -10.39 12.87 3.09
CA ALA A 56 -9.68 12.43 1.88
C ALA A 56 -10.27 12.99 0.56
N ARG A 57 -11.35 13.78 0.62
CA ARG A 57 -11.88 14.51 -0.56
C ARG A 57 -11.25 15.89 -0.68
N GLY A 58 -10.44 16.30 0.29
CA GLY A 58 -9.72 17.57 0.27
C GLY A 58 -10.58 18.75 0.71
N LYS A 59 -11.63 18.54 1.53
CA LYS A 59 -12.38 19.67 2.09
C LYS A 59 -11.45 20.46 3.02
N VAL A 60 -11.10 21.69 2.65
CA VAL A 60 -10.13 22.50 3.41
C VAL A 60 -10.71 22.83 4.77
N ALA A 61 -9.97 22.56 5.84
CA ALA A 61 -10.34 22.83 7.22
C ALA A 61 -9.53 23.98 7.83
N LEU A 62 -8.25 24.07 7.44
CA LEU A 62 -7.32 25.09 7.91
C LEU A 62 -6.47 25.56 6.72
N LEU A 63 -6.37 26.87 6.53
CA LEU A 63 -5.42 27.49 5.59
C LEU A 63 -4.30 28.12 6.40
N GLN A 64 -3.05 27.88 6.02
CA GLN A 64 -1.89 28.48 6.67
C GLN A 64 -1.22 29.49 5.75
N LEU A 65 -0.99 30.70 6.27
CA LEU A 65 -0.22 31.75 5.59
C LEU A 65 0.94 32.17 6.50
N ALA A 66 2.15 32.23 5.96
CA ALA A 66 3.34 32.55 6.74
C ALA A 66 4.26 33.55 6.04
N SER A 67 4.71 34.58 6.76
CA SER A 67 5.74 35.50 6.28
C SER A 67 6.76 35.80 7.38
N ARG A 68 7.98 36.17 6.97
CA ARG A 68 9.05 36.52 7.92
C ARG A 68 8.68 37.69 8.82
N SER A 69 7.98 38.69 8.27
CA SER A 69 7.67 39.96 8.93
C SER A 69 6.43 39.89 9.84
N ARG A 70 5.47 39.01 9.55
CA ARG A 70 4.20 38.94 10.31
C ARG A 70 3.97 37.62 11.05
N GLY A 71 4.78 36.59 10.79
CA GLY A 71 4.62 35.26 11.39
C GLY A 71 3.58 34.43 10.65
N CYS A 72 2.88 33.55 11.36
CA CYS A 72 1.92 32.59 10.80
C CYS A 72 0.49 32.96 11.18
N LEU A 73 -0.40 32.98 10.18
CA LEU A 73 -1.84 33.10 10.35
C LEU A 73 -2.48 31.76 9.92
N LEU A 74 -3.17 31.12 10.86
CA LEU A 74 -3.85 29.84 10.65
C LEU A 74 -5.37 30.09 10.67
N ILE A 75 -5.99 30.00 9.49
CA ILE A 75 -7.37 30.42 9.26
C ILE A 75 -8.28 29.19 9.21
N ARG A 76 -9.26 29.14 10.11
CA ARG A 76 -10.29 28.08 10.18
C ARG A 76 -11.34 28.29 9.09
N MET A 77 -10.98 27.99 7.84
CA MET A 77 -11.75 28.34 6.64
C MET A 77 -13.27 28.03 6.73
N PRO A 78 -13.74 26.85 7.19
CA PRO A 78 -15.17 26.56 7.26
C PRO A 78 -15.92 27.27 8.40
N MET A 79 -15.19 27.89 9.34
CA MET A 79 -15.76 28.54 10.52
C MET A 79 -15.91 30.06 10.35
N LEU A 80 -15.37 30.62 9.26
CA LEU A 80 -15.55 32.04 8.94
C LEU A 80 -17.01 32.31 8.57
N GLU A 81 -17.61 33.32 9.19
CA GLU A 81 -18.97 33.77 8.83
C GLU A 81 -18.99 34.40 7.43
N THR A 82 -17.96 35.19 7.16
CA THR A 82 -17.73 35.87 5.88
C THR A 82 -16.29 35.69 5.44
N LEU A 83 -16.08 35.44 4.15
CA LEU A 83 -14.73 35.31 3.60
C LEU A 83 -14.04 36.69 3.57
N PRO A 84 -12.90 36.87 4.26
CA PRO A 84 -12.22 38.16 4.32
C PRO A 84 -11.78 38.66 2.95
N ALA A 85 -12.06 39.93 2.62
CA ALA A 85 -11.69 40.53 1.35
C ALA A 85 -10.16 40.61 1.19
N GLY A 86 -9.45 40.86 2.30
CA GLY A 86 -7.99 40.88 2.35
C GLY A 86 -7.37 39.56 1.93
N LEU A 87 -8.05 38.42 2.11
CA LEU A 87 -7.53 37.10 1.72
C LEU A 87 -7.50 36.96 0.19
N ALA A 88 -8.59 37.34 -0.48
CA ALA A 88 -8.66 37.33 -1.93
C ALA A 88 -7.67 38.33 -2.55
N GLU A 89 -7.55 39.53 -1.96
CA GLU A 89 -6.59 40.56 -2.38
C GLU A 89 -5.15 40.04 -2.28
N LEU A 90 -4.78 39.48 -1.13
CA LEU A 90 -3.43 38.96 -0.87
C LEU A 90 -3.06 37.80 -1.81
N LEU A 91 -3.99 36.87 -2.06
CA LEU A 91 -3.75 35.77 -3.00
C LEU A 91 -3.62 36.24 -4.46
N LEU A 92 -4.33 37.28 -4.87
CA LEU A 92 -4.26 37.83 -6.23
C LEU A 92 -3.05 38.73 -6.49
N ARG A 93 -2.42 39.27 -5.45
CA ARG A 93 -1.30 40.20 -5.59
C ARG A 93 -0.02 39.51 -6.05
N GLU A 94 0.45 39.89 -7.24
CA GLU A 94 1.62 39.27 -7.87
C GLU A 94 2.94 39.59 -7.16
N ASP A 95 3.01 40.68 -6.41
CA ASP A 95 4.21 41.06 -5.64
C ASP A 95 4.39 40.25 -4.35
N PHE A 96 3.41 39.41 -3.99
CA PHE A 96 3.59 38.28 -3.09
C PHE A 96 3.90 37.00 -3.88
N LEU A 97 5.02 36.35 -3.59
CA LEU A 97 5.30 35.00 -4.07
C LEU A 97 4.77 33.96 -3.09
N LYS A 98 3.82 33.12 -3.54
CA LYS A 98 3.22 32.07 -2.73
C LYS A 98 4.04 30.80 -2.87
N LEU A 99 4.62 30.33 -1.78
CA LEU A 99 5.60 29.26 -1.76
C LEU A 99 5.04 28.02 -1.06
N GLY A 100 5.28 26.85 -1.64
CA GLY A 100 4.92 25.58 -1.05
C GLY A 100 5.44 24.39 -1.85
N VAL A 101 5.21 23.18 -1.35
CA VAL A 101 5.54 21.93 -2.04
C VAL A 101 4.25 21.24 -2.44
N GLY A 102 4.00 21.06 -3.73
CA GLY A 102 2.70 20.57 -4.21
C GLY A 102 1.58 21.61 -4.10
N ILE A 103 1.93 22.90 -3.98
CA ILE A 103 1.02 24.04 -3.74
C ILE A 103 -0.14 24.15 -4.73
N ALA A 104 0.02 23.59 -5.92
CA ALA A 104 -1.02 23.51 -6.95
C ALA A 104 -2.30 22.83 -6.43
N GLN A 105 -2.16 21.83 -5.56
CA GLN A 105 -3.31 21.14 -5.00
C GLN A 105 -4.12 22.06 -4.08
N ASP A 106 -3.45 22.79 -3.20
CA ASP A 106 -4.11 23.65 -2.21
C ASP A 106 -4.76 24.85 -2.89
N LEU A 107 -4.07 25.50 -3.81
CA LEU A 107 -4.63 26.62 -4.58
C LEU A 107 -5.85 26.19 -5.41
N ARG A 108 -5.83 24.98 -5.99
CA ARG A 108 -7.00 24.44 -6.70
C ARG A 108 -8.17 24.22 -5.75
N LEU A 109 -7.93 23.66 -4.56
CA LEU A 109 -8.99 23.44 -3.57
C LEU A 109 -9.56 24.76 -3.04
N LEU A 110 -8.71 25.78 -2.82
CA LEU A 110 -9.13 27.12 -2.43
C LEU A 110 -10.00 27.79 -3.51
N ALA A 111 -9.61 27.67 -4.78
CA ALA A 111 -10.40 28.16 -5.91
C ALA A 111 -11.74 27.44 -6.03
N GLU A 112 -11.75 26.10 -5.94
CA GLU A 112 -12.96 25.27 -6.08
C GLU A 112 -13.95 25.45 -4.93
N GLN A 113 -13.46 25.62 -3.70
CA GLN A 113 -14.30 25.62 -2.49
C GLN A 113 -14.68 27.02 -1.99
N PHE A 114 -13.83 28.02 -2.22
CA PHE A 114 -14.00 29.37 -1.68
C PHE A 114 -13.95 30.46 -2.78
N GLY A 115 -13.75 30.08 -4.05
CA GLY A 115 -13.62 31.06 -5.14
C GLY A 115 -12.32 31.87 -5.10
N LEU A 116 -11.36 31.49 -4.25
CA LEU A 116 -10.10 32.20 -4.06
C LEU A 116 -9.12 31.86 -5.18
N GLN A 117 -8.93 32.82 -6.10
CA GLN A 117 -7.90 32.73 -7.13
C GLN A 117 -6.56 33.22 -6.58
N SER A 118 -5.46 32.69 -7.12
CA SER A 118 -4.10 33.08 -6.73
C SER A 118 -3.25 33.41 -7.95
N ARG A 119 -2.31 34.34 -7.77
CA ARG A 119 -1.22 34.67 -8.71
C ARG A 119 0.10 34.73 -7.96
N GLY A 120 1.22 34.58 -8.67
CA GLY A 120 2.54 34.61 -8.05
C GLY A 120 2.91 33.31 -7.32
N ALA A 121 2.30 32.18 -7.66
CA ALA A 121 2.58 30.90 -7.02
C ALA A 121 3.86 30.24 -7.56
N VAL A 122 4.67 29.70 -6.67
CA VAL A 122 5.92 29.00 -6.99
C VAL A 122 5.96 27.70 -6.20
N ASP A 123 5.99 26.57 -6.92
CA ASP A 123 6.27 25.27 -6.31
C ASP A 123 7.78 25.12 -6.10
N LEU A 124 8.20 24.69 -4.91
CA LEU A 124 9.62 24.53 -4.58
C LEU A 124 10.23 23.27 -5.21
N GLN A 125 9.43 22.28 -5.64
CA GLN A 125 9.96 21.03 -6.20
C GLN A 125 10.72 21.23 -7.51
N PRO A 126 10.17 21.92 -8.53
CA PRO A 126 10.89 22.14 -9.79
C PRO A 126 12.16 22.96 -9.59
N LEU A 127 12.16 23.89 -8.63
CA LEU A 127 13.32 24.70 -8.31
C LEU A 127 14.42 23.86 -7.64
N ALA A 128 14.06 22.99 -6.69
CA ALA A 128 15.00 22.05 -6.10
C ALA A 128 15.59 21.10 -7.15
N VAL A 129 14.77 20.59 -8.08
CA VAL A 129 15.25 19.73 -9.18
C VAL A 129 16.22 20.46 -10.10
N ARG A 130 15.94 21.73 -10.45
CA ARG A 130 16.83 22.56 -11.29
C ARG A 130 18.26 22.65 -10.73
N HIS A 131 18.37 22.65 -9.41
CA HIS A 131 19.62 22.89 -8.70
C HIS A 131 20.21 21.63 -8.03
N ASP A 132 19.64 20.44 -8.31
CA ASP A 132 20.02 19.16 -7.71
C ASP A 132 19.91 19.09 -6.17
N GLU A 133 18.95 19.82 -5.60
CA GLU A 133 18.76 20.00 -4.14
C GLU A 133 17.75 19.01 -3.52
N GLY A 134 17.69 17.80 -4.05
CA GLY A 134 16.70 16.76 -3.69
C GLY A 134 17.20 15.67 -2.75
N GLU A 135 18.22 15.93 -1.91
CA GLU A 135 18.81 14.92 -1.02
C GLU A 135 17.72 14.25 -0.16
N GLY A 136 17.40 12.98 -0.45
CA GLY A 136 16.37 12.23 0.26
C GLY A 136 14.92 12.49 -0.18
N GLY A 137 14.70 13.22 -1.27
CA GLY A 137 13.41 13.41 -1.94
C GLY A 137 13.00 14.87 -2.14
N LEU A 138 11.84 15.08 -2.79
CA LEU A 138 11.29 16.41 -3.13
C LEU A 138 10.10 16.83 -2.25
N GLY A 139 9.83 16.10 -1.17
CA GLY A 139 8.81 16.50 -0.20
C GLY A 139 9.30 17.65 0.70
N LEU A 140 8.39 18.45 1.27
CA LEU A 140 8.73 19.59 2.12
C LEU A 140 9.77 19.25 3.20
N GLY A 141 9.56 18.16 3.94
CA GLY A 141 10.51 17.77 4.98
C GLY A 141 11.80 17.12 4.49
N ALA A 142 11.91 16.73 3.21
CA ALA A 142 13.19 16.36 2.60
C ALA A 142 13.96 17.62 2.18
N LEU A 143 13.28 18.60 1.58
CA LEU A 143 13.86 19.90 1.27
C LEU A 143 14.30 20.66 2.53
N CYS A 144 13.52 20.61 3.62
CA CYS A 144 13.92 21.16 4.93
C CYS A 144 15.22 20.52 5.44
N TRP A 145 15.40 19.22 5.21
CA TRP A 145 16.65 18.53 5.57
C TRP A 145 17.82 18.97 4.68
N ALA A 146 17.62 18.97 3.36
CA ALA A 146 18.67 19.34 2.39
C ALA A 146 19.15 20.79 2.60
N MET A 147 18.20 21.71 2.83
CA MET A 147 18.47 23.14 2.97
C MET A 147 18.89 23.50 4.39
N LEU A 148 18.09 23.15 5.39
CA LEU A 148 18.25 23.68 6.75
C LEU A 148 18.91 22.69 7.71
N ARG A 149 19.17 21.44 7.29
CA ARG A 149 19.67 20.33 8.13
C ARG A 149 18.82 20.09 9.38
N LYS A 150 17.51 20.38 9.27
CA LYS A 150 16.49 20.19 10.30
C LYS A 150 15.42 19.20 9.83
N LYS A 151 14.73 18.54 10.76
CA LYS A 151 13.61 17.63 10.45
C LYS A 151 12.27 18.24 10.84
N LEU A 152 11.34 18.36 9.90
CA LEU A 152 9.93 18.61 10.20
C LEU A 152 9.32 17.42 10.97
N ASP A 153 8.34 17.70 11.81
CA ASP A 153 7.55 16.64 12.45
C ASP A 153 6.73 15.94 11.35
N LYS A 154 6.90 14.62 11.22
CA LYS A 154 6.20 13.82 10.21
C LYS A 154 5.27 12.79 10.83
N ARG A 155 4.94 12.94 12.13
CA ARG A 155 3.99 12.06 12.84
C ARG A 155 2.67 12.01 12.08
N ILE A 156 2.28 10.79 11.71
CA ILE A 156 1.05 10.57 10.94
C ILE A 156 -0.19 10.91 11.78
N GLU A 157 -0.05 10.81 13.09
CA GLU A 157 -1.05 11.16 14.09
C GLU A 157 -1.42 12.65 14.02
N LEU A 158 -0.43 13.52 13.75
CA LEU A 158 -0.67 14.95 13.52
C LEU A 158 -1.17 15.21 12.10
N ARG A 159 -0.48 14.68 11.09
CA ARG A 159 -0.81 14.89 9.67
C ARG A 159 -2.21 14.41 9.26
N ARG A 160 -2.73 13.42 9.97
CA ARG A 160 -4.07 12.85 9.75
C ARG A 160 -4.96 12.99 10.97
N SER A 161 -4.67 13.98 11.83
CA SER A 161 -5.49 14.35 12.98
C SER A 161 -6.83 14.93 12.53
N ASP A 162 -7.74 15.13 13.48
CA ASP A 162 -8.97 15.87 13.22
C ASP A 162 -8.66 17.37 13.13
N TRP A 163 -8.57 17.86 11.89
CA TRP A 163 -8.41 19.28 11.60
C TRP A 163 -9.71 20.08 11.65
N THR A 164 -10.86 19.46 11.90
CA THR A 164 -12.16 20.16 12.02
C THR A 164 -12.55 20.44 13.47
N GLY A 165 -12.02 19.66 14.42
CA GLY A 165 -12.22 19.87 15.85
C GLY A 165 -11.38 21.01 16.43
N LEU A 166 -11.36 21.10 17.76
CA LEU A 166 -10.48 22.00 18.49
C LEU A 166 -9.01 21.64 18.21
N LEU A 167 -8.21 22.64 17.84
CA LEU A 167 -6.80 22.43 17.54
C LEU A 167 -5.98 22.36 18.82
N SER A 168 -5.17 21.32 18.94
CA SER A 168 -4.14 21.21 19.97
C SER A 168 -2.92 22.09 19.64
N ASP A 169 -2.14 22.43 20.65
CA ASP A 169 -0.88 23.19 20.48
C ASP A 169 0.08 22.48 19.50
N GLU A 170 0.10 21.14 19.49
CA GLU A 170 0.91 20.37 18.55
C GLU A 170 0.43 20.54 17.10
N GLN A 171 -0.88 20.55 16.85
CA GLN A 171 -1.45 20.80 15.52
C GLN A 171 -1.18 22.23 15.05
N VAL A 172 -1.32 23.22 15.95
CA VAL A 172 -1.02 24.63 15.67
C VAL A 172 0.45 24.79 15.29
N GLN A 173 1.35 24.20 16.08
CA GLN A 173 2.79 24.27 15.82
C GLN A 173 3.18 23.54 14.55
N TYR A 174 2.58 22.38 14.27
CA TYR A 174 2.77 21.64 13.04
C TYR A 174 2.39 22.48 11.82
N ALA A 175 1.16 22.99 11.79
CA ALA A 175 0.61 23.74 10.66
C ALA A 175 1.39 25.04 10.42
N ALA A 176 1.79 25.74 11.49
CA ALA A 176 2.60 26.94 11.37
C ALA A 176 4.01 26.65 10.82
N CYS A 177 4.64 25.54 11.23
CA CYS A 177 5.95 25.13 10.72
C CYS A 177 5.91 24.80 9.22
N ASP A 178 4.90 24.06 8.76
CA ASP A 178 4.82 23.60 7.35
C ASP A 178 4.65 24.76 6.36
N ALA A 179 3.91 25.82 6.73
CA ALA A 179 3.86 27.04 5.93
C ALA A 179 5.16 27.86 6.03
N PHE A 180 5.67 28.12 7.24
CA PHE A 180 6.81 29.01 7.43
C PHE A 180 8.10 28.47 6.82
N VAL A 181 8.34 27.16 6.92
CA VAL A 181 9.56 26.52 6.43
C VAL A 181 9.71 26.64 4.90
N ALA A 182 8.61 26.77 4.15
CA ALA A 182 8.66 27.00 2.71
C ALA A 182 9.36 28.34 2.36
N VAL A 183 9.18 29.37 3.19
CA VAL A 183 9.88 30.66 3.05
C VAL A 183 11.37 30.47 3.29
N GLU A 184 11.76 29.80 4.39
CA GLU A 184 13.17 29.59 4.72
C GLU A 184 13.89 28.71 3.70
N ILE A 185 13.21 27.69 3.16
CA ILE A 185 13.73 26.84 2.08
C ILE A 185 14.02 27.68 0.83
N MET A 186 13.11 28.58 0.44
CA MET A 186 13.30 29.44 -0.72
C MET A 186 14.49 30.40 -0.53
N GLU A 187 14.59 31.02 0.64
CA GLU A 187 15.68 31.95 0.99
C GLU A 187 17.04 31.23 0.99
N GLU A 188 17.14 30.06 1.62
CA GLU A 188 18.37 29.27 1.67
C GLU A 188 18.77 28.78 0.28
N MET A 189 17.82 28.27 -0.51
CA MET A 189 18.09 27.80 -1.86
C MET A 189 18.56 28.95 -2.77
N HIS A 190 17.93 30.12 -2.67
CA HIS A 190 18.39 31.32 -3.39
C HIS A 190 19.79 31.73 -2.97
N SER A 191 20.08 31.77 -1.67
CA SER A 191 21.39 32.15 -1.15
C SER A 191 22.53 31.21 -1.60
N ARG A 192 22.24 29.94 -1.86
CA ARG A 192 23.24 28.97 -2.35
C ARG A 192 23.55 29.11 -3.84
N HIS A 193 22.54 29.48 -4.62
CA HIS A 193 22.60 29.38 -6.09
C HIS A 193 22.65 30.74 -6.80
N CYS A 194 22.42 31.84 -6.08
CA CYS A 194 22.46 33.18 -6.63
C CYS A 194 23.35 34.10 -5.81
N ALA A 195 24.24 34.82 -6.51
CA ALA A 195 24.93 35.97 -5.94
C ALA A 195 24.08 37.24 -6.10
N PRO A 196 24.18 38.23 -5.18
CA PRO A 196 23.57 39.54 -5.37
C PRO A 196 24.01 40.18 -6.71
N PRO A 197 23.16 40.95 -7.42
CA PRO A 197 21.91 41.57 -6.95
C PRO A 197 20.61 40.84 -7.33
N THR A 198 20.68 39.64 -7.94
CA THR A 198 19.49 38.94 -8.46
C THR A 198 18.48 38.67 -7.36
N THR A 199 17.27 39.22 -7.50
CA THR A 199 16.19 38.99 -6.55
C THR A 199 15.62 37.59 -6.69
N ILE A 200 14.98 37.08 -5.62
CA ILE A 200 14.28 35.78 -5.65
C ILE A 200 13.27 35.70 -6.80
N ARG A 201 12.50 36.77 -7.01
CA ARG A 201 11.50 36.87 -8.08
C ARG A 201 12.11 36.72 -9.46
N GLU A 202 13.22 37.40 -9.72
CA GLU A 202 13.91 37.31 -11.01
C GLU A 202 14.44 35.89 -11.22
N TRP A 203 15.04 35.31 -10.17
CA TRP A 203 15.64 33.98 -10.22
C TRP A 203 14.62 32.87 -10.54
N CYS A 204 13.41 32.93 -9.99
CA CYS A 204 12.36 31.94 -10.23
C CYS A 204 11.29 32.41 -11.22
N SER A 205 11.52 33.50 -11.96
CA SER A 205 10.51 34.16 -12.81
C SER A 205 9.86 33.23 -13.83
N ASP A 206 10.62 32.27 -14.36
CA ASP A 206 10.16 31.29 -15.33
C ASP A 206 9.27 30.19 -14.72
N LEU A 207 9.25 30.06 -13.38
CA LEU A 207 8.42 29.11 -12.64
C LEU A 207 7.16 29.74 -12.03
N ILE A 208 7.05 31.07 -12.01
CA ILE A 208 5.89 31.76 -11.45
C ILE A 208 4.63 31.35 -12.21
N ASP A 209 3.65 30.85 -11.47
CA ASP A 209 2.38 30.30 -11.95
C ASP A 209 2.54 29.17 -12.98
N LYS A 210 3.73 28.56 -13.10
CA LYS A 210 4.01 27.35 -13.91
C LYS A 210 3.91 26.11 -13.06
N LEU A 211 2.77 25.97 -12.40
CA LEU A 211 2.52 24.83 -11.52
C LEU A 211 2.36 23.54 -12.36
N PRO A 212 2.97 22.41 -11.95
CA PRO A 212 2.80 21.15 -12.67
C PRO A 212 1.31 20.84 -12.84
N LYS A 213 0.88 20.49 -14.06
CA LYS A 213 -0.50 20.02 -14.34
C LYS A 213 -0.84 18.66 -13.71
N GLY A 214 -0.07 18.27 -12.70
CA GLY A 214 -0.13 17.02 -11.98
C GLY A 214 0.41 17.19 -10.58
N GLY A 215 -0.30 17.95 -9.73
CA GLY A 215 -0.54 17.40 -8.39
C GLY A 215 -1.14 16.01 -8.60
N LEU A 216 -0.68 15.01 -7.85
CA LEU A 216 -1.26 13.66 -7.84
C LEU A 216 -2.78 13.78 -8.04
N GLN A 217 -3.28 13.47 -9.23
CA GLN A 217 -4.70 13.63 -9.49
C GLN A 217 -5.41 12.77 -8.44
N PRO A 218 -6.39 13.30 -7.68
CA PRO A 218 -7.29 12.42 -6.97
C PRO A 218 -7.90 11.52 -8.02
N ARG A 219 -7.58 10.23 -7.91
CA ARG A 219 -8.08 9.13 -8.74
C ARG A 219 -9.55 9.40 -9.03
N ARG A 220 -9.91 9.75 -10.28
CA ARG A 220 -11.29 10.03 -10.72
C ARG A 220 -12.21 8.96 -10.13
N THR A 221 -12.98 9.31 -9.10
CA THR A 221 -14.01 8.42 -8.59
C THR A 221 -15.16 8.48 -9.57
N GLY A 222 -15.29 7.46 -10.41
CA GLY A 222 -16.60 7.11 -10.96
C GLY A 222 -17.62 6.98 -9.82
N PRO A 223 -18.94 7.01 -10.12
CA PRO A 223 -19.99 7.10 -9.12
C PRO A 223 -19.81 5.99 -8.07
N LYS A 224 -19.39 6.39 -6.86
CA LYS A 224 -19.29 5.50 -5.72
C LYS A 224 -20.70 5.13 -5.28
N LYS A 225 -20.90 3.85 -5.01
CA LYS A 225 -22.05 3.31 -4.27
C LYS A 225 -22.35 4.20 -3.05
N PRO A 226 -23.62 4.33 -2.63
CA PRO A 226 -24.00 5.17 -1.49
C PRO A 226 -23.12 4.85 -0.27
N PRO A 227 -22.83 5.85 0.57
CA PRO A 227 -21.95 5.67 1.71
C PRO A 227 -22.49 4.55 2.58
N LYS A 228 -21.68 3.49 2.77
CA LYS A 228 -21.92 2.61 3.91
C LYS A 228 -21.84 3.49 5.14
N ALA A 229 -22.85 3.41 6.00
CA ALA A 229 -22.91 4.10 7.28
C ALA A 229 -21.54 4.05 7.98
N VAL A 230 -21.19 5.15 8.65
CA VAL A 230 -19.92 5.35 9.36
C VAL A 230 -19.64 4.14 10.26
N VAL A 231 -18.87 3.19 9.74
CA VAL A 231 -18.20 2.20 10.56
C VAL A 231 -17.00 2.96 11.10
N HIS A 232 -17.05 3.35 12.38
CA HIS A 232 -15.85 3.70 13.12
C HIS A 232 -14.79 2.68 12.71
N ALA A 233 -13.63 3.12 12.21
CA ALA A 233 -12.54 2.18 11.97
C ALA A 233 -12.36 1.45 13.30
N PRO A 234 -12.67 0.15 13.38
CA PRO A 234 -12.50 -0.53 14.64
C PRO A 234 -11.01 -0.37 14.95
N LYS A 235 -10.69 0.12 16.15
CA LYS A 235 -9.36 -0.10 16.73
C LYS A 235 -9.05 -1.56 16.39
N ARG A 236 -8.00 -1.83 15.62
CA ARG A 236 -7.75 -3.18 15.10
C ARG A 236 -7.48 -4.06 16.32
N GLN A 237 -8.53 -4.67 16.87
CA GLN A 237 -8.48 -5.50 18.09
C GLN A 237 -7.84 -6.86 17.80
N THR A 238 -7.70 -7.24 16.52
CA THR A 238 -7.04 -8.49 16.14
C THR A 238 -5.54 -8.38 16.35
N LEU A 239 -5.05 -9.04 17.40
CA LEU A 239 -3.65 -9.36 17.59
C LEU A 239 -3.06 -9.91 16.27
N LEU A 240 -1.88 -9.43 15.88
CA LEU A 240 -1.15 -9.89 14.69
C LEU A 240 -0.55 -11.29 14.89
N TYR A 241 -0.17 -11.63 16.12
CA TYR A 241 0.04 -13.00 16.56
C TYR A 241 -1.13 -13.44 17.43
N GLY A 242 -1.87 -14.46 16.99
CA GLY A 242 -3.06 -14.93 17.72
C GLY A 242 -2.78 -15.94 18.83
N GLY A 243 -1.63 -16.63 18.79
CA GLY A 243 -1.17 -17.49 19.90
C GLY A 243 -2.00 -18.74 20.20
N ILE A 244 -3.03 -19.06 19.42
CA ILE A 244 -3.89 -20.22 19.68
C ILE A 244 -3.18 -21.50 19.29
N LYS A 245 -3.09 -22.46 20.22
CA LYS A 245 -2.42 -23.73 19.96
C LYS A 245 -3.27 -24.62 19.06
N LEU A 246 -2.69 -25.11 17.98
CA LEU A 246 -3.29 -26.12 17.11
C LEU A 246 -2.67 -27.49 17.40
N LEU A 247 -3.49 -28.44 17.84
CA LEU A 247 -3.05 -29.79 18.19
C LEU A 247 -3.48 -30.82 17.14
N SER A 248 -2.68 -31.87 16.97
CA SER A 248 -3.08 -33.07 16.22
C SER A 248 -4.11 -33.90 17.00
N PRO A 249 -4.77 -34.90 16.38
CA PRO A 249 -5.63 -35.86 17.09
C PRO A 249 -4.91 -36.59 18.24
N LYS A 250 -3.58 -36.76 18.13
CA LYS A 250 -2.72 -37.38 19.16
C LYS A 250 -2.23 -36.39 20.23
N GLY A 251 -2.64 -35.12 20.16
CA GLY A 251 -2.26 -34.08 21.13
C GLY A 251 -0.91 -33.41 20.84
N LEU A 252 -0.30 -33.67 19.67
CA LEU A 252 0.96 -33.04 19.28
C LEU A 252 0.73 -31.57 18.93
N HIS A 253 1.55 -30.64 19.48
CA HIS A 253 1.45 -29.21 19.16
C HIS A 253 2.07 -28.92 17.78
N LEU A 254 1.21 -28.61 16.81
CA LEU A 254 1.60 -28.45 15.41
C LEU A 254 2.03 -27.02 15.08
N ALA A 255 1.29 -26.03 15.58
CA ALA A 255 1.54 -24.61 15.31
C ALA A 255 0.75 -23.71 16.26
N ASN A 256 1.09 -22.42 16.26
CA ASN A 256 0.23 -21.36 16.78
C ASN A 256 -0.50 -20.67 15.62
N VAL A 257 -1.83 -20.52 15.73
CA VAL A 257 -2.69 -19.95 14.69
C VAL A 257 -3.40 -18.69 15.17
N SER A 258 -3.95 -17.93 14.21
CA SER A 258 -4.78 -16.77 14.53
C SER A 258 -6.16 -17.19 15.04
N HIS A 259 -6.82 -16.31 15.79
CA HIS A 259 -8.21 -16.50 16.23
C HIS A 259 -9.16 -16.80 15.07
N ALA A 260 -9.09 -16.00 14.00
CA ALA A 260 -9.91 -16.21 12.81
C ALA A 260 -9.70 -17.61 12.20
N LYS A 261 -8.44 -18.09 12.15
CA LYS A 261 -8.12 -19.40 11.60
C LYS A 261 -8.63 -20.52 12.51
N ALA A 262 -8.40 -20.43 13.82
CA ALA A 262 -8.91 -21.41 14.78
C ALA A 262 -10.45 -21.50 14.75
N ALA A 263 -11.13 -20.35 14.79
CA ALA A 263 -12.59 -20.27 14.71
C ALA A 263 -13.12 -20.88 13.40
N TRP A 264 -12.41 -20.68 12.28
CA TRP A 264 -12.77 -21.32 11.02
C TRP A 264 -12.66 -22.84 11.08
N TYR A 265 -11.58 -23.40 11.65
CA TYR A 265 -11.46 -24.87 11.80
C TYR A 265 -12.58 -25.45 12.65
N VAL A 266 -12.95 -24.78 13.74
CA VAL A 266 -14.04 -25.22 14.62
C VAL A 266 -15.38 -25.13 13.89
N LYS A 267 -15.68 -23.98 13.27
CA LYS A 267 -16.91 -23.75 12.51
C LYS A 267 -17.11 -24.74 11.37
N MET A 268 -16.02 -25.16 10.71
CA MET A 268 -16.07 -26.13 9.62
C MET A 268 -16.11 -27.59 10.11
N GLY A 269 -16.15 -27.85 11.42
CA GLY A 269 -16.14 -29.19 12.00
C GLY A 269 -14.79 -29.92 11.85
N LEU A 270 -13.73 -29.20 11.52
CA LEU A 270 -12.38 -29.75 11.27
C LEU A 270 -11.53 -29.81 12.54
N ALA A 271 -11.92 -29.08 13.58
CA ALA A 271 -11.30 -29.10 14.90
C ALA A 271 -12.36 -28.92 15.99
N HIS A 272 -12.01 -29.23 17.23
CA HIS A 272 -12.80 -28.89 18.43
C HIS A 272 -11.96 -28.07 19.42
N ASN A 273 -12.62 -27.23 20.22
CA ASN A 273 -11.99 -26.53 21.34
C ASN A 273 -11.66 -27.54 22.45
N VAL A 274 -10.44 -27.49 22.99
CA VAL A 274 -9.98 -28.43 24.03
C VAL A 274 -10.20 -27.88 25.44
N GLU A 275 -10.05 -26.56 25.62
CA GLU A 275 -9.91 -25.93 26.95
C GLU A 275 -10.97 -24.85 27.25
N GLY A 276 -11.77 -24.41 26.27
CA GLY A 276 -12.78 -23.36 26.48
C GLY A 276 -14.18 -23.89 26.76
N THR A 277 -14.91 -23.19 27.64
CA THR A 277 -16.33 -23.42 27.97
C THR A 277 -17.31 -22.88 26.92
N SER A 278 -16.84 -22.16 25.90
CA SER A 278 -17.64 -21.59 24.82
C SER A 278 -16.89 -21.59 23.47
N GLU A 279 -17.62 -21.42 22.36
CA GLU A 279 -17.02 -21.29 21.01
C GLU A 279 -16.23 -19.99 20.82
N GLU A 280 -16.38 -19.01 21.72
CA GLU A 280 -15.76 -17.67 21.61
C GLU A 280 -14.42 -17.56 22.35
N GLU A 281 -14.14 -18.45 23.31
CA GLU A 281 -12.89 -18.46 24.09
C GLU A 281 -11.93 -19.56 23.59
N LEU A 282 -11.30 -19.31 22.44
CA LEU A 282 -10.38 -20.25 21.80
C LEU A 282 -8.93 -20.01 22.27
N SER A 283 -8.43 -20.85 23.18
CA SER A 283 -6.99 -20.91 23.56
C SER A 283 -6.26 -22.05 22.85
N THR A 284 -6.91 -23.20 22.72
CA THR A 284 -6.36 -24.44 22.17
C THR A 284 -7.42 -25.17 21.35
N VAL A 285 -7.12 -25.45 20.09
CA VAL A 285 -7.99 -26.25 19.20
C VAL A 285 -7.28 -27.51 18.74
N LYS A 286 -8.02 -28.61 18.65
CA LYS A 286 -7.50 -29.92 18.26
C LYS A 286 -8.18 -30.41 16.99
N LEU A 287 -7.38 -30.77 16.00
CA LEU A 287 -7.86 -31.29 14.71
C LEU A 287 -8.60 -32.62 14.91
N ASN A 288 -9.65 -32.80 14.12
CA ASN A 288 -10.45 -34.03 14.08
C ASN A 288 -9.89 -35.07 13.08
N PHE A 289 -8.85 -34.72 12.32
CA PHE A 289 -8.22 -35.56 11.31
C PHE A 289 -6.69 -35.53 11.44
N GLU A 290 -6.02 -36.58 10.95
CA GLU A 290 -4.56 -36.65 10.98
C GLU A 290 -3.97 -35.77 9.86
N PRO A 291 -3.15 -34.75 10.20
CA PRO A 291 -2.54 -33.88 9.20
C PRO A 291 -1.44 -34.60 8.43
N LYS A 292 -1.25 -34.28 7.15
CA LYS A 292 -0.18 -34.82 6.28
C LYS A 292 1.26 -34.44 6.70
N GLY A 293 1.45 -33.83 7.87
CA GLY A 293 2.75 -33.44 8.40
C GLY A 293 2.66 -32.91 9.82
N VAL A 294 3.79 -32.93 10.53
CA VAL A 294 3.88 -32.58 11.96
C VAL A 294 3.97 -31.06 12.23
N GLY A 295 3.92 -30.24 11.18
CA GLY A 295 4.02 -28.78 11.29
C GLY A 295 5.37 -28.34 11.88
N HIS A 296 5.31 -27.60 12.98
CA HIS A 296 6.46 -27.12 13.74
C HIS A 296 6.73 -27.91 15.03
N ALA A 297 6.15 -29.11 15.16
CA ALA A 297 6.37 -29.98 16.31
C ALA A 297 7.87 -30.13 16.63
N GLY A 298 8.23 -29.92 17.89
CA GLY A 298 9.62 -29.99 18.36
C GLY A 298 10.48 -28.75 18.06
N ASP A 299 9.96 -27.69 17.42
CA ASP A 299 10.67 -26.41 17.32
C ASP A 299 10.13 -25.38 18.33
N ALA A 300 10.86 -25.21 19.43
CA ALA A 300 10.53 -24.24 20.47
C ALA A 300 10.34 -22.82 19.92
N PHE A 301 11.05 -22.42 18.86
CA PHE A 301 10.93 -21.08 18.29
C PHE A 301 9.58 -20.84 17.62
N TYR A 302 9.06 -21.81 16.85
CA TYR A 302 7.80 -21.64 16.11
C TYR A 302 6.57 -21.92 16.98
N LEU A 303 6.74 -22.73 18.04
CA LEU A 303 5.68 -23.07 18.98
C LEU A 303 5.59 -22.09 20.15
N GLN A 304 6.53 -21.16 20.30
CA GLN A 304 6.43 -20.12 21.32
C GLN A 304 5.26 -19.17 21.02
N VAL A 305 4.70 -18.59 22.09
CA VAL A 305 3.75 -17.49 21.97
C VAL A 305 4.54 -16.24 21.61
N MET A 306 4.27 -15.69 20.43
CA MET A 306 4.92 -14.46 19.96
C MET A 306 4.22 -13.24 20.54
N GLU A 307 5.00 -12.30 21.09
CA GLU A 307 4.48 -11.04 21.60
C GLU A 307 4.09 -10.08 20.47
N ASN A 308 2.93 -9.43 20.61
CA ASN A 308 2.50 -8.37 19.69
C ASN A 308 3.20 -7.06 20.03
N GLN A 309 4.50 -6.98 19.73
CA GLN A 309 5.29 -5.78 19.92
C GLN A 309 6.32 -5.59 18.82
N CYS A 310 6.76 -4.34 18.67
CA CYS A 310 7.82 -3.97 17.75
C CYS A 310 9.13 -4.63 18.19
N VAL A 311 9.74 -5.44 17.32
CA VAL A 311 11.04 -6.08 17.63
C VAL A 311 12.17 -5.05 17.76
N GLY A 312 12.01 -3.87 17.17
CA GLY A 312 12.96 -2.77 17.23
C GLY A 312 13.04 -2.15 18.62
N CYS A 313 11.91 -1.64 19.12
CA CYS A 313 11.86 -0.79 20.32
C CYS A 313 10.86 -1.24 21.40
N GLY A 314 10.11 -2.32 21.19
CA GLY A 314 9.13 -2.84 22.17
C GLY A 314 7.76 -2.15 22.18
N ALA A 315 7.53 -1.17 21.30
CA ALA A 315 6.22 -0.52 21.17
C ALA A 315 5.11 -1.54 20.86
N LYS A 316 3.92 -1.39 21.46
CA LYS A 316 2.79 -2.32 21.30
C LYS A 316 1.71 -1.84 20.33
N ASP A 317 1.73 -0.56 19.99
CA ASP A 317 0.74 0.10 19.13
C ASP A 317 1.27 0.31 17.71
N HIS A 318 0.34 0.47 16.77
CA HIS A 318 0.62 0.78 15.36
C HIS A 318 1.60 -0.19 14.67
N LEU A 319 1.46 -1.47 14.99
CA LEU A 319 2.31 -2.53 14.46
C LEU A 319 1.94 -2.93 13.04
N VAL A 320 2.96 -3.21 12.24
CA VAL A 320 2.85 -3.78 10.90
C VAL A 320 3.76 -5.01 10.78
N ARG A 321 3.34 -5.99 9.98
CA ARG A 321 4.20 -7.11 9.61
C ARG A 321 5.24 -6.62 8.59
N PHE A 322 6.50 -6.94 8.84
CA PHE A 322 7.61 -6.62 7.96
C PHE A 322 8.33 -7.90 7.58
N SER A 323 8.48 -8.13 6.28
CA SER A 323 9.22 -9.28 5.73
C SER A 323 10.67 -8.87 5.51
N ILE A 324 11.58 -9.38 6.35
CA ILE A 324 13.02 -9.12 6.30
C ILE A 324 13.60 -9.49 4.93
N VAL A 325 13.17 -10.64 4.41
CA VAL A 325 13.43 -11.02 3.02
C VAL A 325 12.21 -10.61 2.19
N PRO A 326 12.35 -9.70 1.21
CA PRO A 326 11.21 -9.24 0.42
C PRO A 326 10.51 -10.39 -0.31
N HIS A 327 9.17 -10.38 -0.30
CA HIS A 327 8.35 -11.43 -0.91
C HIS A 327 8.68 -11.66 -2.39
N VAL A 328 9.00 -10.60 -3.13
CA VAL A 328 9.37 -10.66 -4.55
C VAL A 328 10.61 -11.53 -4.81
N PHE A 329 11.54 -11.62 -3.86
CA PHE A 329 12.69 -12.53 -3.94
C PHE A 329 12.40 -13.87 -3.28
N ARG A 330 11.74 -13.87 -2.12
CA ARG A 330 11.39 -15.11 -1.38
C ARG A 330 10.59 -16.08 -2.27
N ALA A 331 9.67 -15.56 -3.09
CA ALA A 331 8.86 -16.37 -4.01
C ALA A 331 9.68 -17.09 -5.10
N LEU A 332 10.89 -16.60 -5.40
CA LEU A 332 11.78 -17.10 -6.44
C LEU A 332 12.81 -18.11 -5.92
N LEU A 333 13.07 -18.15 -4.61
CA LEU A 333 14.01 -19.10 -3.99
C LEU A 333 13.56 -20.56 -4.19
N PRO A 334 14.40 -21.59 -4.00
CA PRO A 334 13.95 -22.98 -4.01
C PRO A 334 12.91 -23.27 -2.92
N ARG A 335 12.02 -24.25 -3.12
CA ARG A 335 10.90 -24.56 -2.20
C ARG A 335 11.31 -24.64 -0.72
N ARG A 336 12.43 -25.28 -0.40
CA ARG A 336 12.98 -25.36 0.98
C ARG A 336 13.12 -23.99 1.63
N PHE A 337 13.56 -22.99 0.87
CA PHE A 337 13.71 -21.60 1.31
C PHE A 337 12.39 -20.83 1.30
N LYS A 338 11.27 -21.37 0.82
CA LYS A 338 9.94 -20.74 0.93
C LYS A 338 9.23 -21.18 2.19
N GLU A 339 9.46 -22.43 2.59
CA GLU A 339 8.99 -23.02 3.83
C GLU A 339 9.63 -22.26 5.03
N HIS A 340 8.92 -22.19 6.17
CA HIS A 340 9.42 -21.52 7.39
C HIS A 340 9.69 -20.00 7.30
N SER A 341 9.00 -19.29 6.39
CA SER A 341 9.13 -17.84 6.20
C SER A 341 8.76 -16.99 7.42
N SER A 342 8.07 -17.56 8.41
CA SER A 342 7.71 -16.88 9.67
C SER A 342 8.92 -16.42 10.49
N HIS A 343 10.10 -17.03 10.29
CA HIS A 343 11.35 -16.53 10.92
C HIS A 343 11.76 -15.16 10.40
N ASP A 344 11.46 -14.88 9.13
CA ASP A 344 11.83 -13.64 8.44
C ASP A 344 10.68 -12.62 8.44
N ILE A 345 9.61 -12.87 9.22
CA ILE A 345 8.47 -11.97 9.37
C ILE A 345 8.45 -11.46 10.81
N VAL A 346 8.62 -10.15 10.98
CA VAL A 346 8.66 -9.48 12.29
C VAL A 346 7.60 -8.41 12.38
N LEU A 347 7.30 -7.95 13.60
CA LEU A 347 6.45 -6.79 13.82
C LEU A 347 7.29 -5.55 14.05
N LEU A 348 6.95 -4.46 13.37
CA LEU A 348 7.57 -3.15 13.56
C LEU A 348 6.48 -2.10 13.81
N CYS A 349 6.74 -1.17 14.71
CA CYS A 349 6.00 0.09 14.72
C CYS A 349 6.46 0.98 13.56
N HIS A 350 5.74 2.06 13.30
CA HIS A 350 6.06 2.94 12.18
C HIS A 350 7.50 3.51 12.21
N SER A 351 8.01 3.87 13.40
CA SER A 351 9.36 4.45 13.54
C SER A 351 10.48 3.46 13.23
N CYS A 352 10.32 2.18 13.57
CA CYS A 352 11.28 1.12 13.21
C CYS A 352 11.06 0.59 11.79
N TYR A 353 9.84 0.68 11.26
CA TYR A 353 9.52 0.31 9.88
C TYR A 353 10.27 1.17 8.86
N ILE A 354 10.36 2.48 9.09
CA ILE A 354 11.03 3.41 8.15
C ILE A 354 12.48 3.01 7.86
N PRO A 355 13.38 2.90 8.85
CA PRO A 355 14.78 2.52 8.59
C PRO A 355 14.89 1.10 8.01
N ALA A 356 14.06 0.15 8.45
CA ALA A 356 14.01 -1.21 7.90
C ALA A 356 13.64 -1.21 6.40
N SER A 357 12.57 -0.48 6.05
CA SER A 357 12.07 -0.37 4.68
C SER A 357 13.04 0.38 3.77
N THR A 358 13.68 1.45 4.26
CA THR A 358 14.69 2.19 3.50
C THR A 358 15.92 1.33 3.23
N ALA A 359 16.45 0.65 4.26
CA ALA A 359 17.60 -0.25 4.08
C ALA A 359 17.26 -1.42 3.14
N SER A 360 16.06 -1.98 3.27
CA SER A 360 15.57 -3.03 2.39
C SER A 360 15.50 -2.57 0.93
N GLN A 361 14.95 -1.37 0.68
CA GLN A 361 14.86 -0.82 -0.68
C GLN A 361 16.23 -0.50 -1.27
N ASN A 362 17.13 0.09 -0.48
CA ASN A 362 18.50 0.38 -0.90
C ASN A 362 19.25 -0.91 -1.28
N ARG A 363 19.11 -1.97 -0.49
CA ARG A 363 19.69 -3.28 -0.81
C ARG A 363 19.12 -3.85 -2.10
N ARG A 364 17.78 -3.82 -2.27
CA ARG A 364 17.14 -4.25 -3.52
C ARG A 364 17.72 -3.48 -4.72
N GLN A 365 17.83 -2.16 -4.64
CA GLN A 365 18.37 -1.35 -5.72
C GLN A 365 19.82 -1.71 -6.07
N ARG A 366 20.68 -1.97 -5.07
CA ARG A 366 22.06 -2.43 -5.30
C ARG A 366 22.08 -3.80 -6.00
N LEU A 367 21.31 -4.77 -5.51
CA LEU A 367 21.24 -6.11 -6.13
C LEU A 367 20.76 -6.03 -7.59
N LEU A 368 19.79 -5.16 -7.89
CA LEU A 368 19.35 -4.92 -9.26
C LEU A 368 20.48 -4.31 -10.10
N ALA A 369 21.15 -3.27 -9.60
CA ALA A 369 22.24 -2.60 -10.31
C ALA A 369 23.43 -3.54 -10.57
N ASP A 370 23.83 -4.34 -9.58
CA ASP A 370 24.92 -5.31 -9.69
C ASP A 370 24.61 -6.40 -10.74
N ALA A 371 23.32 -6.77 -10.88
CA ALA A 371 22.84 -7.68 -11.91
C ALA A 371 22.59 -7.00 -13.28
N GLY A 372 23.00 -5.74 -13.45
CA GLY A 372 22.78 -4.94 -14.65
C GLY A 372 21.31 -4.61 -14.93
N GLN A 373 20.44 -4.74 -13.93
CA GLN A 373 19.01 -4.45 -14.00
C GLN A 373 18.70 -3.04 -13.48
N ARG A 374 17.56 -2.50 -13.90
CA ARG A 374 17.02 -1.24 -13.38
C ARG A 374 15.65 -1.48 -12.76
N ASP A 375 15.26 -0.62 -11.81
CA ASP A 375 13.93 -0.68 -11.22
C ASP A 375 12.85 -0.55 -12.31
N ALA A 376 11.75 -1.29 -12.17
CA ALA A 376 10.63 -1.23 -13.09
C ALA A 376 9.97 0.16 -13.11
N SER A 377 10.19 0.98 -12.07
CA SER A 377 9.75 2.38 -12.01
C SER A 377 10.74 3.39 -12.60
N ALA A 378 11.93 2.96 -13.05
CA ALA A 378 12.94 3.86 -13.58
C ALA A 378 12.54 4.41 -14.97
N PRO A 379 12.93 5.66 -15.31
CA PRO A 379 12.70 6.20 -16.65
C PRO A 379 13.26 5.28 -17.75
N GLY A 380 12.41 4.92 -18.72
CA GLY A 380 12.77 4.02 -19.82
C GLY A 380 12.77 2.52 -19.47
N ALA A 381 12.39 2.13 -18.25
CA ALA A 381 12.22 0.72 -17.91
C ALA A 381 11.04 0.10 -18.71
N LYS A 382 11.23 -1.12 -19.20
CA LYS A 382 10.16 -1.86 -19.87
C LYS A 382 9.09 -2.19 -18.82
N GLY A 383 7.86 -1.70 -19.03
CA GLY A 383 6.73 -2.02 -18.17
C GLY A 383 6.22 -3.44 -18.39
N ARG A 384 5.69 -4.07 -17.34
CA ARG A 384 5.01 -5.38 -17.43
C ARG A 384 3.82 -5.37 -18.39
N PHE A 385 3.18 -4.21 -18.53
CA PHE A 385 1.99 -4.02 -19.35
C PHE A 385 2.19 -2.85 -20.30
N ARG A 386 1.74 -3.03 -21.54
CA ARG A 386 1.48 -1.96 -22.49
C ARG A 386 0.03 -1.54 -22.35
N VAL A 387 -0.25 -0.25 -22.47
CA VAL A 387 -1.62 0.25 -22.52
C VAL A 387 -2.05 0.33 -23.98
N ASP A 388 -3.17 -0.30 -24.31
CA ASP A 388 -3.83 -0.11 -25.61
C ASP A 388 -4.62 1.21 -25.56
N GLU A 389 -4.07 2.25 -26.21
CA GLU A 389 -4.65 3.59 -26.25
C GLU A 389 -6.04 3.61 -26.92
N GLY A 390 -6.28 2.74 -27.90
CA GLY A 390 -7.58 2.61 -28.56
C GLY A 390 -8.63 2.09 -27.60
N LYS A 391 -8.33 0.97 -26.90
CA LYS A 391 -9.20 0.42 -25.85
C LYS A 391 -9.40 1.39 -24.70
N LEU A 392 -8.34 2.11 -24.29
CA LEU A 392 -8.43 3.10 -23.20
C LEU A 392 -9.37 4.25 -23.57
N ARG A 393 -9.23 4.80 -24.78
CA ARG A 393 -10.06 5.89 -25.29
C ARG A 393 -11.53 5.45 -25.43
N ALA A 394 -11.76 4.27 -26.00
CA ALA A 394 -13.10 3.70 -26.16
C ALA A 394 -13.75 3.42 -24.79
N ARG A 395 -13.01 2.81 -23.85
CA ARG A 395 -13.50 2.56 -22.48
C ARG A 395 -13.84 3.86 -21.75
N GLY A 396 -13.04 4.91 -21.94
CA GLY A 396 -13.30 6.24 -21.39
C GLY A 396 -14.58 6.87 -21.95
N ALA A 397 -14.79 6.79 -23.26
CA ALA A 397 -16.00 7.28 -23.92
C ALA A 397 -17.25 6.51 -23.46
N ALA A 398 -17.18 5.17 -23.42
CA ALA A 398 -18.28 4.32 -22.96
C ALA A 398 -18.64 4.56 -21.48
N ALA A 399 -17.65 4.84 -20.63
CA ALA A 399 -17.88 5.21 -19.24
C ALA A 399 -18.59 6.57 -19.09
N ALA A 400 -18.27 7.55 -19.93
CA ALA A 400 -18.86 8.88 -19.91
C ALA A 400 -20.35 8.87 -20.29
N LEU A 401 -20.76 8.01 -21.24
CA LEU A 401 -22.14 7.89 -21.72
C LEU A 401 -23.15 7.41 -20.66
N ARG A 402 -22.71 7.00 -19.46
CA ARG A 402 -23.60 6.73 -18.31
C ARG A 402 -24.25 7.98 -17.73
N HIS A 403 -23.66 9.14 -17.98
CA HIS A 403 -24.12 10.40 -17.42
C HIS A 403 -25.00 11.15 -18.42
N ALA A 404 -25.84 12.05 -17.91
CA ALA A 404 -26.49 13.04 -18.75
C ALA A 404 -25.40 13.98 -19.29
N LEU A 405 -25.14 13.91 -20.59
CA LEU A 405 -24.17 14.73 -21.30
C LEU A 405 -24.92 15.65 -22.28
N PRO A 406 -24.42 16.87 -22.53
CA PRO A 406 -24.89 17.71 -23.64
C PRO A 406 -24.85 16.95 -24.97
N SER A 407 -25.77 17.25 -25.89
CA SER A 407 -25.95 16.53 -27.16
C SER A 407 -24.67 16.46 -27.99
N GLU A 408 -23.93 17.56 -28.08
CA GLU A 408 -22.66 17.65 -28.80
C GLU A 408 -21.58 16.74 -28.20
N VAL A 409 -21.43 16.75 -26.86
CA VAL A 409 -20.46 15.92 -26.14
C VAL A 409 -20.85 14.44 -26.21
N ARG A 410 -22.14 14.13 -26.17
CA ARG A 410 -22.66 12.78 -26.35
C ARG A 410 -22.27 12.25 -27.73
N GLU A 411 -22.54 13.00 -28.80
CA GLU A 411 -22.22 12.58 -30.16
C GLU A 411 -20.70 12.42 -30.36
N GLU A 412 -19.88 13.29 -29.75
CA GLU A 412 -18.42 13.12 -29.74
C GLU A 412 -17.98 11.80 -29.10
N LYS A 413 -18.58 11.39 -27.97
CA LYS A 413 -18.25 10.12 -27.31
C LYS A 413 -18.81 8.92 -28.07
N GLU A 414 -19.99 9.04 -28.66
CA GLU A 414 -20.56 8.00 -29.52
C GLU A 414 -19.73 7.80 -30.79
N ALA A 415 -19.20 8.87 -31.40
CA ALA A 415 -18.30 8.79 -32.54
C ALA A 415 -17.03 7.99 -32.22
N ILE A 416 -16.43 8.19 -31.03
CA ILE A 416 -15.27 7.40 -30.57
C ILE A 416 -15.61 5.91 -30.48
N LEU A 417 -16.80 5.55 -30.00
CA LEU A 417 -17.22 4.15 -29.92
C LEU A 417 -17.51 3.54 -31.28
N ARG A 418 -18.11 4.31 -32.20
CA ARG A 418 -18.37 3.85 -33.57
C ARG A 418 -17.05 3.58 -34.30
N ASP A 419 -16.08 4.49 -34.18
CA ASP A 419 -14.73 4.32 -34.73
C ASP A 419 -14.05 3.06 -34.17
N PHE A 420 -14.06 2.88 -32.84
CA PHE A 420 -13.48 1.70 -32.19
C PHE A 420 -14.14 0.38 -32.62
N LEU A 421 -15.46 0.38 -32.85
CA LEU A 421 -16.22 -0.79 -33.32
C LEU A 421 -16.17 -0.99 -34.84
N GLY A 422 -15.50 -0.11 -35.59
CA GLY A 422 -15.50 -0.13 -37.06
C GLY A 422 -16.86 0.17 -37.70
N LYS A 423 -17.73 0.89 -36.98
CA LYS A 423 -19.07 1.28 -37.44
C LYS A 423 -19.01 2.59 -38.24
N ARG A 424 -19.92 2.71 -39.21
CA ARG A 424 -20.10 3.93 -40.01
C ARG A 424 -20.58 5.11 -39.13
N PRO A 425 -20.25 6.37 -39.50
CA PRO A 425 -20.78 7.55 -38.83
C PRO A 425 -22.32 7.53 -38.77
N GLY A 426 -22.90 7.90 -37.63
CA GLY A 426 -24.35 7.88 -37.41
C GLY A 426 -24.99 6.51 -37.21
N ALA A 427 -24.24 5.40 -37.27
CA ALA A 427 -24.77 4.07 -36.96
C ALA A 427 -25.21 3.98 -35.48
N ALA A 428 -26.33 3.32 -35.24
CA ALA A 428 -26.82 3.10 -33.87
C ALA A 428 -25.84 2.26 -33.05
N LEU A 429 -25.59 2.70 -31.82
CA LEU A 429 -24.84 1.97 -30.80
C LEU A 429 -25.81 1.21 -29.92
N MET A 430 -25.62 -0.11 -29.82
CA MET A 430 -26.41 -0.95 -28.93
C MET A 430 -25.89 -0.78 -27.50
N LYS A 431 -26.80 -0.87 -26.53
CA LYS A 431 -26.46 -0.71 -25.11
C LYS A 431 -25.45 -1.76 -24.63
N GLU A 432 -25.54 -2.95 -25.19
CA GLU A 432 -24.66 -4.09 -24.93
C GLU A 432 -23.22 -3.83 -25.38
N GLU A 433 -23.04 -3.19 -26.55
CA GLU A 433 -21.72 -2.85 -27.09
C GLU A 433 -21.01 -1.83 -26.19
N VAL A 434 -21.76 -0.83 -25.71
CA VAL A 434 -21.23 0.17 -24.76
C VAL A 434 -20.82 -0.50 -23.45
N GLU A 435 -21.61 -1.45 -22.93
CA GLU A 435 -21.29 -2.14 -21.68
C GLU A 435 -20.06 -3.05 -21.82
N GLN A 436 -19.90 -3.75 -22.95
CA GLN A 436 -18.74 -4.58 -23.23
C GLN A 436 -17.45 -3.75 -23.30
N ILE A 437 -17.49 -2.59 -23.98
CA ILE A 437 -16.34 -1.69 -24.07
C ILE A 437 -15.91 -1.17 -22.69
N ARG A 438 -16.87 -0.94 -21.77
CA ARG A 438 -16.58 -0.44 -20.40
C ARG A 438 -15.74 -1.39 -19.56
N VAL A 439 -15.82 -2.69 -19.81
CA VAL A 439 -15.11 -3.72 -19.03
C VAL A 439 -13.87 -4.26 -19.75
N LEU A 440 -13.50 -3.68 -20.89
CA LEU A 440 -12.29 -4.06 -21.61
C LEU A 440 -11.04 -3.91 -20.72
N ASP A 441 -10.20 -4.94 -20.78
CA ASP A 441 -8.83 -4.82 -20.28
C ASP A 441 -8.04 -3.93 -21.25
N VAL A 442 -7.53 -2.84 -20.71
CA VAL A 442 -6.74 -1.85 -21.45
C VAL A 442 -5.25 -2.13 -21.32
N LYS A 443 -4.88 -3.09 -20.46
CA LYS A 443 -3.50 -3.47 -20.22
C LYS A 443 -3.23 -4.79 -20.92
N GLU A 444 -2.29 -4.75 -21.85
CA GLU A 444 -1.81 -5.93 -22.54
C GLU A 444 -0.48 -6.32 -21.92
N ALA A 445 -0.35 -7.59 -21.49
CA ALA A 445 0.92 -8.10 -21.00
C ALA A 445 1.95 -8.02 -22.13
N VAL A 446 3.13 -7.49 -21.83
CA VAL A 446 4.22 -7.48 -22.81
C VAL A 446 4.77 -8.91 -22.91
N GLU A 447 4.71 -9.48 -24.11
CA GLU A 447 5.23 -10.82 -24.37
C GLU A 447 6.74 -10.88 -24.07
N GLY A 448 7.16 -11.94 -23.38
CA GLY A 448 8.55 -12.11 -22.95
C GLY A 448 9.00 -11.15 -21.84
N TYR A 449 8.10 -10.44 -21.17
CA TYR A 449 8.46 -9.61 -20.02
C TYR A 449 9.04 -10.44 -18.87
N VAL A 450 10.24 -10.08 -18.44
CA VAL A 450 10.88 -10.59 -17.23
C VAL A 450 11.03 -9.43 -16.26
N SER A 451 10.51 -9.59 -15.04
CA SER A 451 10.68 -8.55 -14.00
C SER A 451 12.16 -8.43 -13.58
N PRO A 452 12.64 -7.22 -13.25
CA PRO A 452 14.01 -7.01 -12.78
C PRO A 452 14.46 -7.96 -11.66
N GLU A 453 13.56 -8.28 -10.72
CA GLU A 453 13.82 -9.19 -9.60
C GLU A 453 14.02 -10.64 -10.04
N VAL A 454 13.30 -11.08 -11.08
CA VAL A 454 13.46 -12.42 -11.66
C VAL A 454 14.81 -12.48 -12.38
N ALA A 455 15.11 -11.50 -13.22
CA ALA A 455 16.40 -11.42 -13.91
C ALA A 455 17.57 -11.36 -12.91
N CYS A 456 17.44 -10.59 -11.83
CA CYS A 456 18.41 -10.51 -10.74
C CYS A 456 18.56 -11.85 -10.00
N ALA A 457 17.46 -12.50 -9.61
CA ALA A 457 17.51 -13.80 -8.92
C ALA A 457 18.14 -14.89 -9.82
N THR A 458 17.86 -14.88 -11.12
CA THR A 458 18.50 -15.78 -12.09
C THR A 458 19.99 -15.48 -12.22
N HIS A 459 20.39 -14.20 -12.31
CA HIS A 459 21.79 -13.79 -12.35
C HIS A 459 22.57 -14.24 -11.10
N LEU A 460 21.96 -14.08 -9.92
CA LEU A 460 22.50 -14.52 -8.64
C LEU A 460 22.45 -16.05 -8.46
N ARG A 461 21.80 -16.78 -9.38
CA ARG A 461 21.63 -18.24 -9.35
C ARG A 461 21.02 -18.74 -8.03
N ILE A 462 19.98 -18.05 -7.57
CA ILE A 462 19.23 -18.35 -6.34
C ILE A 462 17.80 -18.84 -6.63
N THR A 463 17.53 -19.32 -7.85
CA THR A 463 16.20 -19.81 -8.26
C THR A 463 16.15 -21.33 -8.32
N GLU A 464 14.93 -21.89 -8.23
CA GLU A 464 14.67 -23.34 -8.34
C GLU A 464 15.12 -23.94 -9.68
N ALA A 465 15.18 -23.14 -10.75
CA ALA A 465 15.62 -23.57 -12.08
C ALA A 465 17.16 -23.74 -12.20
N CYS A 466 17.94 -23.35 -11.19
CA CYS A 466 19.39 -23.50 -11.21
C CYS A 466 19.78 -24.93 -10.79
N THR A 467 20.13 -25.77 -11.78
CA THR A 467 20.41 -27.21 -11.64
C THR A 467 21.89 -27.58 -11.45
N GLU A 468 22.77 -26.58 -11.25
CA GLU A 468 24.16 -26.81 -10.86
C GLU A 468 24.26 -27.42 -9.45
N ASP A 469 25.46 -27.84 -9.04
CA ASP A 469 25.76 -28.45 -7.74
C ASP A 469 24.88 -27.91 -6.60
N ALA A 470 24.04 -28.79 -6.05
CA ALA A 470 22.99 -28.46 -5.11
C ALA A 470 23.55 -27.80 -3.83
N GLU A 471 24.75 -28.19 -3.41
CA GLU A 471 25.44 -27.65 -2.24
C GLU A 471 25.84 -26.19 -2.47
N SER A 472 26.40 -25.87 -3.64
CA SER A 472 26.74 -24.50 -4.04
C SER A 472 25.52 -23.59 -4.18
N SER A 473 24.41 -24.12 -4.72
CA SER A 473 23.13 -23.40 -4.86
C SER A 473 22.47 -23.13 -3.49
N GLU A 474 22.54 -24.09 -2.56
CA GLU A 474 22.14 -23.90 -1.16
C GLU A 474 22.91 -22.78 -0.50
N ALA A 475 24.24 -22.82 -0.60
CA ALA A 475 25.11 -21.83 0.02
C ALA A 475 24.78 -20.40 -0.46
N ARG A 476 24.53 -20.20 -1.76
CA ARG A 476 24.11 -18.89 -2.31
C ARG A 476 22.77 -18.43 -1.78
N CYS A 477 21.76 -19.32 -1.76
CA CYS A 477 20.44 -18.98 -1.24
C CYS A 477 20.48 -18.65 0.26
N PHE A 478 21.28 -19.40 1.02
CA PHE A 478 21.51 -19.15 2.43
C PHE A 478 22.19 -17.80 2.65
N GLN A 479 23.29 -17.54 1.96
CA GLN A 479 23.99 -16.25 2.04
C GLN A 479 23.08 -15.08 1.64
N PHE A 480 22.26 -15.25 0.61
CA PHE A 480 21.29 -14.24 0.21
C PHE A 480 20.33 -13.88 1.35
N VAL A 481 19.76 -14.89 2.03
CA VAL A 481 18.88 -14.68 3.19
C VAL A 481 19.64 -14.05 4.36
N LEU A 482 20.87 -14.52 4.65
CA LEU A 482 21.71 -13.95 5.71
C LEU A 482 21.94 -12.46 5.49
N ASP A 483 22.28 -12.05 4.27
CA ASP A 483 22.57 -10.64 4.02
C ASP A 483 21.33 -9.74 4.21
N TRP A 484 20.14 -10.24 3.87
CA TRP A 484 18.87 -9.54 4.15
C TRP A 484 18.62 -9.42 5.65
N ARG A 485 18.85 -10.50 6.40
CA ARG A 485 18.77 -10.49 7.87
C ARG A 485 19.78 -9.52 8.47
N GLN A 486 21.04 -9.54 8.02
CA GLN A 486 22.08 -8.62 8.48
C GLN A 486 21.70 -7.16 8.18
N THR A 487 21.23 -6.88 6.96
CA THR A 487 20.75 -5.54 6.59
C THR A 487 19.62 -5.05 7.51
N PHE A 488 18.71 -5.94 7.89
CA PHE A 488 17.67 -5.64 8.87
C PHE A 488 18.26 -5.36 10.27
N LEU A 489 19.17 -6.20 10.75
CA LEU A 489 19.83 -6.01 12.05
C LEU A 489 20.60 -4.68 12.12
N ASP A 490 21.35 -4.35 11.07
CA ASP A 490 22.16 -3.13 11.01
C ASP A 490 21.28 -1.87 10.99
N SER A 491 20.14 -1.94 10.31
CA SER A 491 19.23 -0.80 10.14
C SER A 491 18.30 -0.57 11.33
N VAL A 492 17.81 -1.64 11.97
CA VAL A 492 16.83 -1.55 13.05
C VAL A 492 17.48 -1.66 14.43
N LYS A 493 18.60 -2.39 14.56
CA LYS A 493 19.27 -2.73 15.82
C LYS A 493 18.28 -3.22 16.88
N PRO A 494 17.54 -4.30 16.57
CA PRO A 494 16.38 -4.69 17.35
C PRO A 494 16.74 -5.15 18.77
N GLN A 495 15.96 -4.71 19.75
CA GLN A 495 16.16 -5.05 21.17
C GLN A 495 15.19 -6.12 21.68
N TYR A 496 14.12 -6.40 20.91
CA TYR A 496 12.99 -7.24 21.31
C TYR A 496 12.69 -8.34 20.28
N LEU A 497 13.74 -8.90 19.68
CA LEU A 497 13.58 -10.08 18.82
C LEU A 497 13.02 -11.27 19.64
N PRO A 498 12.16 -12.12 19.03
CA PRO A 498 11.66 -13.30 19.72
C PRO A 498 12.79 -14.22 20.20
N GLY A 499 12.58 -14.88 21.34
CA GLY A 499 13.56 -15.82 21.88
C GLY A 499 13.88 -16.94 20.87
N GLY A 500 15.16 -17.18 20.62
CA GLY A 500 15.61 -18.17 19.61
C GLY A 500 15.56 -17.67 18.17
N TRP A 501 15.21 -16.40 17.93
CA TRP A 501 15.50 -15.76 16.65
C TRP A 501 17.02 -15.66 16.50
N ASP A 502 17.54 -16.11 15.37
CA ASP A 502 18.98 -16.15 15.10
C ASP A 502 19.25 -15.79 13.64
N LEU A 503 20.40 -15.14 13.42
CA LEU A 503 20.84 -14.71 12.10
C LEU A 503 21.07 -15.92 11.19
N HIS A 504 21.77 -16.93 11.71
CA HIS A 504 22.21 -18.12 10.99
C HIS A 504 21.20 -19.26 11.01
N ARG A 505 20.01 -19.05 11.57
CA ARG A 505 19.02 -20.12 11.75
C ARG A 505 18.75 -20.75 10.41
N SER A 506 19.22 -21.99 10.28
CA SER A 506 19.06 -22.80 9.07
C SER A 506 17.57 -22.99 8.82
N ILE A 507 17.20 -22.84 7.56
CA ILE A 507 15.91 -23.27 7.08
C ILE A 507 16.01 -24.80 7.05
N ARG A 508 15.65 -25.40 8.19
CA ARG A 508 15.92 -26.80 8.59
C ARG A 508 15.87 -27.75 7.39
N LYS A 509 16.82 -28.68 7.28
CA LYS A 509 16.60 -29.88 6.45
C LYS A 509 15.40 -30.60 7.05
N HIS A 510 14.40 -30.89 6.24
CA HIS A 510 13.25 -31.71 6.64
C HIS A 510 13.72 -33.08 7.19
N ASP A 511 14.88 -33.55 6.74
CA ASP A 511 15.51 -34.82 7.13
C ASP A 511 16.24 -34.76 8.48
N ASP A 512 16.65 -33.58 8.97
CA ASP A 512 17.37 -33.45 10.25
C ASP A 512 16.43 -33.61 11.47
N LEU A 513 15.11 -33.54 11.26
CA LEU A 513 14.11 -33.75 12.30
C LEU A 513 13.74 -35.22 12.50
N PHE A 514 13.99 -36.05 11.50
CA PHE A 514 13.78 -37.49 11.53
C PHE A 514 15.08 -38.14 11.07
N GLY A 515 16.09 -38.11 11.95
CA GLY A 515 17.39 -38.71 11.68
C GLY A 515 17.25 -40.07 11.01
N VAL A 516 18.08 -40.32 10.00
CA VAL A 516 18.21 -41.64 9.38
C VAL A 516 18.35 -42.68 10.49
N GLY A 517 17.33 -43.51 10.68
CA GLY A 517 17.43 -44.71 11.52
C GLY A 517 16.62 -44.80 12.81
N GLN A 518 15.57 -44.01 13.05
CA GLN A 518 14.58 -44.37 14.09
C GLN A 518 13.13 -44.28 13.61
N VAL A 519 12.73 -45.27 12.81
CA VAL A 519 11.33 -45.63 12.60
C VAL A 519 10.92 -46.53 13.77
N GLY A 520 10.17 -45.98 14.74
CA GLY A 520 9.29 -46.78 15.60
C GLY A 520 8.11 -47.32 14.78
N PRO A 521 7.52 -48.48 15.15
CA PRO A 521 7.03 -49.45 14.19
C PRO A 521 5.83 -48.95 13.36
N ALA A 522 6.00 -49.12 12.05
CA ALA A 522 4.99 -49.28 11.00
C ALA A 522 3.69 -48.46 11.14
N ALA A 523 3.66 -47.30 10.51
CA ALA A 523 2.44 -46.81 9.89
C ALA A 523 2.61 -46.96 8.37
N GLU A 524 1.88 -47.91 7.80
CA GLU A 524 1.85 -48.21 6.38
C GLU A 524 1.63 -46.93 5.55
N VAL A 525 2.48 -46.75 4.55
CA VAL A 525 2.36 -45.70 3.54
C VAL A 525 1.16 -46.05 2.67
N LEU A 526 0.02 -45.38 2.89
CA LEU A 526 -1.15 -45.49 2.03
C LEU A 526 -0.88 -44.77 0.71
N THR A 527 -1.05 -45.49 -0.39
CA THR A 527 -0.82 -45.04 -1.77
C THR A 527 -2.00 -44.23 -2.32
N LEU A 528 -1.72 -43.52 -3.43
CA LEU A 528 -2.53 -42.51 -4.12
C LEU A 528 -4.00 -42.89 -4.41
N ASP A 529 -4.33 -44.18 -4.45
CA ASP A 529 -5.67 -44.66 -4.81
C ASP A 529 -6.70 -44.54 -3.67
N SER A 530 -6.24 -44.33 -2.43
CA SER A 530 -7.10 -44.19 -1.25
C SER A 530 -7.73 -42.79 -1.07
N ASP A 531 -7.22 -41.77 -1.78
CA ASP A 531 -7.67 -40.37 -1.68
C ASP A 531 -9.01 -40.10 -2.43
N LEU A 532 -9.43 -40.97 -3.35
CA LEU A 532 -10.69 -40.81 -4.10
C LEU A 532 -11.93 -41.28 -3.31
N ALA A 533 -11.79 -42.30 -2.47
CA ALA A 533 -12.90 -42.80 -1.65
C ALA A 533 -13.29 -41.83 -0.52
N LEU A 534 -12.32 -41.11 0.05
CA LEU A 534 -12.54 -40.11 1.11
C LEU A 534 -13.26 -38.84 0.63
N LEU A 535 -13.30 -38.58 -0.68
CA LEU A 535 -14.04 -37.47 -1.28
C LEU A 535 -15.54 -37.78 -1.47
N GLU A 536 -15.95 -39.05 -1.39
CA GLU A 536 -17.37 -39.44 -1.47
C GLU A 536 -18.12 -39.23 -0.14
N GLU A 537 -17.43 -39.34 1.01
CA GLU A 537 -18.04 -39.19 2.34
C GLU A 537 -18.07 -37.74 2.86
N ALA A 538 -17.20 -36.87 2.36
CA ALA A 538 -17.20 -35.45 2.74
C ALA A 538 -18.28 -34.69 1.96
N SER A 539 -19.28 -34.15 2.66
CA SER A 539 -20.38 -33.33 2.10
C SER A 539 -19.90 -31.95 1.60
N LEU A 540 -18.91 -31.92 0.72
CA LEU A 540 -18.39 -30.73 0.04
C LEU A 540 -19.34 -30.33 -1.09
N SER A 541 -19.50 -29.02 -1.35
CA SER A 541 -20.31 -28.56 -2.48
C SER A 541 -19.72 -29.03 -3.81
N VAL A 542 -20.59 -29.35 -4.78
CA VAL A 542 -20.22 -29.86 -6.12
C VAL A 542 -19.18 -28.95 -6.80
N THR A 543 -19.32 -27.64 -6.62
CA THR A 543 -18.42 -26.61 -7.16
C THR A 543 -16.99 -26.70 -6.61
N LEU A 544 -16.82 -27.11 -5.35
CA LEU A 544 -15.51 -27.28 -4.73
C LEU A 544 -14.86 -28.59 -5.19
N ARG A 545 -15.66 -29.65 -5.40
CA ARG A 545 -15.20 -30.93 -5.96
C ARG A 545 -14.70 -30.79 -7.39
N GLU A 546 -15.44 -30.08 -8.25
CA GLU A 546 -15.04 -29.81 -9.64
C GLU A 546 -13.76 -28.95 -9.72
N ALA A 547 -13.62 -27.95 -8.84
CA ALA A 547 -12.46 -27.07 -8.80
C ALA A 547 -11.17 -27.77 -8.34
N LEU A 548 -11.29 -28.79 -7.47
CA LEU A 548 -10.15 -29.57 -6.96
C LEU A 548 -9.78 -30.71 -7.92
N SER A 549 -10.77 -31.39 -8.50
CA SER A 549 -10.57 -32.47 -9.48
C SER A 549 -9.94 -31.99 -10.78
N GLY A 550 -10.38 -30.85 -11.32
CA GLY A 550 -9.88 -30.34 -12.62
C GLY A 550 -8.47 -29.75 -12.60
N LYS A 551 -7.83 -29.60 -11.44
CA LYS A 551 -6.54 -28.89 -11.28
C LYS A 551 -5.41 -29.70 -10.67
N ASN A 552 -5.65 -30.94 -10.25
CA ASN A 552 -4.64 -31.80 -9.62
C ASN A 552 -3.91 -31.11 -8.42
N LEU A 553 -4.62 -30.27 -7.67
CA LEU A 553 -4.06 -29.48 -6.57
C LEU A 553 -4.31 -30.15 -5.22
N SER A 554 -3.26 -30.27 -4.40
CA SER A 554 -3.40 -30.73 -3.01
C SER A 554 -4.11 -29.69 -2.15
N ILE A 555 -4.85 -30.13 -1.13
CA ILE A 555 -5.51 -29.28 -0.11
C ILE A 555 -4.54 -28.25 0.50
N ARG A 556 -3.24 -28.59 0.60
CA ARG A 556 -2.18 -27.69 1.10
C ARG A 556 -1.93 -26.49 0.17
N ALA A 557 -2.09 -26.66 -1.14
CA ALA A 557 -2.05 -25.55 -2.09
C ALA A 557 -3.31 -24.68 -2.00
N ALA A 558 -4.49 -25.26 -1.71
CA ALA A 558 -5.71 -24.50 -1.49
C ALA A 558 -5.64 -23.62 -0.22
N PHE A 559 -4.91 -24.06 0.83
CA PHE A 559 -4.70 -23.31 2.07
C PHE A 559 -3.83 -22.04 1.92
N ASP A 560 -2.97 -21.96 0.90
CA ASP A 560 -2.17 -20.76 0.62
C ASP A 560 -2.91 -19.73 -0.26
N ILE A 561 -4.07 -20.12 -0.82
CA ILE A 561 -4.73 -19.38 -1.89
C ILE A 561 -5.93 -18.58 -1.41
N PHE A 562 -6.63 -18.93 -0.33
CA PHE A 562 -7.88 -18.25 0.03
C PHE A 562 -7.81 -17.54 1.39
N ASP A 563 -8.09 -16.23 1.38
CA ASP A 563 -8.47 -15.48 2.57
C ASP A 563 -9.99 -15.54 2.75
N THR A 564 -10.45 -15.50 4.00
CA THR A 564 -11.87 -15.43 4.33
C THR A 564 -12.23 -14.01 4.74
N ASP A 565 -13.41 -13.55 4.32
CA ASP A 565 -13.93 -12.29 4.82
C ASP A 565 -14.52 -12.43 6.23
N LYS A 566 -15.00 -11.31 6.74
CA LYS A 566 -15.54 -11.15 8.10
C LYS A 566 -16.74 -12.04 8.40
N ASN A 567 -17.36 -12.63 7.38
CA ASN A 567 -18.54 -13.49 7.50
C ASN A 567 -18.18 -14.98 7.29
N GLY A 568 -16.91 -15.31 7.08
CA GLY A 568 -16.44 -16.67 6.83
C GLY A 568 -16.79 -17.18 5.42
N SER A 569 -17.09 -16.28 4.48
CA SER A 569 -17.20 -16.65 3.06
C SER A 569 -15.82 -16.66 2.41
N LEU A 570 -15.58 -17.61 1.50
CA LEU A 570 -14.38 -17.59 0.65
C LEU A 570 -14.47 -16.38 -0.28
N VAL A 571 -13.60 -15.37 -0.09
CA VAL A 571 -13.60 -14.18 -0.94
C VAL A 571 -12.23 -14.01 -1.58
N GLY A 572 -12.12 -14.54 -2.80
CA GLY A 572 -11.00 -14.26 -3.70
C GLY A 572 -9.65 -14.86 -3.27
N CYS A 573 -8.76 -14.99 -4.24
CA CYS A 573 -7.39 -15.36 -3.99
C CYS A 573 -6.69 -14.37 -3.07
N SER A 574 -5.91 -14.85 -2.11
CA SER A 574 -4.93 -14.06 -1.36
C SER A 574 -4.11 -13.25 -2.37
N GLU A 575 -3.71 -12.04 -2.01
CA GLU A 575 -2.95 -11.13 -2.88
C GLU A 575 -1.67 -11.81 -3.42
N SER A 576 -1.19 -12.85 -2.71
CA SER A 576 -0.11 -13.76 -3.09
C SER A 576 -0.39 -14.72 -4.25
N TYR A 577 -1.67 -14.99 -4.58
CA TYR A 577 -2.06 -15.84 -5.72
C TYR A 577 -2.65 -15.04 -6.90
N CYS A 578 -3.18 -13.83 -6.68
CA CYS A 578 -3.52 -12.93 -7.80
C CYS A 578 -2.32 -12.62 -8.71
N GLN A 579 -1.08 -12.70 -8.18
CA GLN A 579 0.12 -12.63 -9.02
C GLN A 579 0.49 -13.95 -9.68
N ARG A 580 0.17 -15.11 -9.08
CA ARG A 580 0.44 -16.46 -9.63
C ARG A 580 -0.48 -16.84 -10.80
N ALA A 581 -1.75 -16.44 -10.77
CA ALA A 581 -2.69 -16.70 -11.88
C ALA A 581 -2.34 -15.94 -13.18
N CYS A 582 -1.52 -14.89 -13.11
CA CYS A 582 -1.01 -14.21 -14.31
C CYS A 582 0.22 -14.89 -14.94
N THR A 583 0.90 -15.79 -14.23
CA THR A 583 2.12 -16.46 -14.73
C THR A 583 1.83 -17.84 -15.31
N GLU A 584 0.82 -18.56 -14.80
CA GLU A 584 0.49 -19.92 -15.25
C GLU A 584 -0.34 -20.00 -16.55
N ARG A 585 -0.74 -18.87 -17.14
CA ARG A 585 -1.41 -18.85 -18.47
C ARG A 585 -0.46 -18.95 -19.67
N ILE A 586 0.84 -19.18 -19.46
CA ILE A 586 1.88 -19.07 -20.51
C ILE A 586 2.48 -20.43 -20.96
N MET A 587 2.05 -21.58 -20.43
CA MET A 587 2.51 -22.89 -20.92
C MET A 587 1.30 -23.71 -21.40
N GLY A 588 1.15 -23.82 -22.71
CA GLY A 588 -0.09 -24.19 -23.38
C GLY A 588 -0.48 -25.67 -23.35
N HIS A 589 -1.80 -25.89 -23.45
CA HIS A 589 -2.41 -26.87 -24.34
C HIS A 589 -3.77 -26.32 -24.79
N GLY A 590 -4.02 -26.34 -26.10
CA GLY A 590 -5.29 -25.92 -26.69
C GLY A 590 -6.44 -26.86 -26.31
N GLY A 591 -7.58 -26.25 -25.99
CA GLY A 591 -8.83 -26.95 -25.73
C GLY A 591 -9.91 -25.94 -25.32
N ASP A 592 -10.85 -25.68 -26.23
CA ASP A 592 -12.06 -24.89 -25.99
C ASP A 592 -12.87 -25.47 -24.82
N LEU A 593 -13.04 -24.70 -23.74
CA LEU A 593 -14.15 -24.86 -22.80
C LEU A 593 -14.54 -23.50 -22.21
N GLY A 594 -15.60 -22.91 -22.76
CA GLY A 594 -16.22 -21.69 -22.26
C GLY A 594 -16.89 -21.91 -20.91
N CYS A 595 -16.64 -21.01 -19.95
CA CYS A 595 -17.40 -20.93 -18.71
C CYS A 595 -18.34 -19.72 -18.77
N ALA A 596 -19.58 -19.98 -19.17
CA ALA A 596 -20.70 -19.07 -19.03
C ALA A 596 -21.28 -19.19 -17.62
N VAL A 597 -21.28 -18.11 -16.84
CA VAL A 597 -22.25 -17.95 -15.73
C VAL A 597 -22.67 -16.47 -15.64
N SER A 598 -23.88 -16.20 -16.13
CA SER A 598 -24.63 -14.95 -15.93
C SER A 598 -25.41 -15.02 -14.61
N PRO A 599 -25.48 -13.92 -13.81
CA PRO A 599 -26.33 -13.88 -12.62
C PRO A 599 -27.63 -13.11 -12.90
N ARG A 600 -28.78 -13.79 -12.91
CA ARG A 600 -30.10 -13.25 -12.52
C ARG A 600 -31.21 -14.29 -12.71
N ALA A 601 -31.80 -14.74 -11.62
CA ALA A 601 -33.26 -14.89 -11.46
C ALA A 601 -33.59 -15.42 -10.07
N ALA A 602 -34.21 -14.59 -9.24
CA ALA A 602 -35.05 -15.05 -8.13
C ALA A 602 -36.19 -14.04 -7.96
N ARG A 603 -37.41 -14.60 -7.80
CA ARG A 603 -38.76 -14.00 -7.81
C ARG A 603 -39.36 -13.93 -9.23
N ASP A 604 -40.45 -14.60 -9.55
CA ASP A 604 -41.68 -14.73 -8.76
C ASP A 604 -42.61 -15.89 -9.22
N LEU A 605 -43.49 -16.28 -8.29
CA LEU A 605 -44.84 -16.87 -8.46
C LEU A 605 -45.07 -18.39 -8.67
N ARG A 606 -45.62 -18.95 -7.58
CA ARG A 606 -46.63 -20.01 -7.36
C ARG A 606 -47.29 -20.70 -8.58
N ARG A 607 -47.38 -22.04 -8.45
CA ARG A 607 -48.23 -23.07 -9.12
C ARG A 607 -49.74 -22.70 -9.23
N PRO A 608 -50.67 -23.46 -9.88
CA PRO A 608 -50.59 -24.82 -10.47
C PRO A 608 -51.30 -25.02 -11.85
N GLY A 609 -51.11 -26.19 -12.48
CA GLY A 609 -52.02 -26.72 -13.52
C GLY A 609 -51.32 -27.44 -14.67
N GLY A 610 -51.20 -28.77 -14.57
CA GLY A 610 -51.11 -29.63 -15.77
C GLY A 610 -52.49 -29.83 -16.41
N PRO A 611 -52.68 -30.79 -17.35
CA PRO A 611 -51.70 -31.75 -17.87
C PRO A 611 -51.81 -32.05 -19.39
N VAL A 612 -50.96 -32.98 -19.86
CA VAL A 612 -51.06 -33.86 -21.07
C VAL A 612 -51.04 -33.17 -22.47
N LEU A 613 -50.42 -33.67 -23.55
CA LEU A 613 -50.15 -35.02 -24.07
C LEU A 613 -48.96 -34.96 -25.07
N ARG A 614 -48.15 -36.04 -25.07
CA ARG A 614 -47.65 -36.90 -26.20
C ARG A 614 -47.46 -36.27 -27.61
N SER A 615 -46.55 -36.68 -28.48
CA SER A 615 -45.57 -37.78 -28.57
C SER A 615 -44.89 -37.67 -29.95
N HIS A 616 -43.58 -37.91 -30.00
CA HIS A 616 -42.82 -38.70 -30.99
C HIS A 616 -41.35 -38.59 -30.55
N GLY A 617 -40.71 -39.61 -29.96
CA GLY A 617 -41.16 -40.94 -29.53
C GLY A 617 -40.35 -41.38 -28.31
#